data_AF-A0AA36E4Q8-F1
#
_entry.id   AF-A0AA36E4Q8-F1
#
_cell.length_a   1.000
_cell.length_b   1.000
_cell.length_c   1.000
_cell.angle_alpha   90.00
_cell.angle_beta   90.00
_cell.angle_gamma   90.00
#
_symmetry.space_group_name_H-M   'P 1'
#
loop_
_entity.id
_entity.type
_entity.pdbx_description
1 polymer ?
#
loop_
_entity_poly.entity_id
_entity_poly.type
_entity_poly.pdbx_seq_one_letter_code
_entity_poly.pdbx_strand_id
1 'polypeptide(L)'
;MDASSPSSCISSKRNAEFQPENPCYCGLPSRVRTSRTKDNPGKNFRLCPNSMNEGPKCKFWEWLEPKTPENEVNSGKDKKELCNLILKVSIFENEISICKMKMEQEKLVVRQEFEKLKWKLFTHKVVMIVLFLLFVFKK
;
A
#
# COMPACT_ATOMS: atom_id res chain seq x y z
N MET A 1 -62.22 -9.09 8.91
CA MET A 1 -60.83 -8.74 8.52
C MET A 1 -60.29 -7.94 9.67
N ASP A 2 -59.83 -8.64 10.71
CA ASP A 2 -59.48 -8.03 11.99
C ASP A 2 -57.96 -7.98 12.10
N ALA A 3 -57.40 -6.80 11.87
CA ALA A 3 -55.97 -6.56 11.95
C ALA A 3 -55.56 -6.48 13.43
N SER A 4 -55.00 -7.59 13.92
CA SER A 4 -54.31 -7.65 15.20
C SER A 4 -53.07 -6.75 15.17
N SER A 5 -52.99 -5.78 16.09
CA SER A 5 -51.75 -5.06 16.39
C SER A 5 -50.87 -5.88 17.34
N PRO A 6 -49.59 -6.12 17.02
CA PRO A 6 -48.64 -6.58 18.02
C PRO A 6 -47.83 -5.38 18.53
N SER A 7 -48.01 -5.07 19.81
CA SER A 7 -47.17 -4.18 20.60
C SER A 7 -45.70 -4.57 20.47
N SER A 8 -44.89 -3.71 19.85
CA SER A 8 -43.45 -3.89 19.73
C SER A 8 -42.75 -3.55 21.05
N CYS A 9 -42.65 -4.53 21.94
CA CYS A 9 -41.67 -4.53 23.01
C CYS A 9 -40.27 -4.70 22.41
N ILE A 10 -39.64 -3.57 22.05
CA ILE A 10 -38.23 -3.53 21.59
C ILE A 10 -37.34 -3.87 22.78
N SER A 11 -37.09 -5.17 22.96
CA SER A 11 -36.06 -5.70 23.84
C SER A 11 -34.70 -5.20 23.36
N SER A 12 -34.15 -4.22 24.07
CA SER A 12 -32.83 -3.63 23.82
C SER A 12 -31.72 -4.64 24.14
N LYS A 13 -31.43 -5.54 23.19
CA LYS A 13 -30.23 -6.41 23.25
C LYS A 13 -28.99 -5.53 23.07
N ARG A 14 -28.31 -5.22 24.18
CA ARG A 14 -27.01 -4.52 24.21
C ARG A 14 -25.91 -5.44 23.70
N ASN A 15 -25.84 -5.67 22.39
CA ASN A 15 -24.63 -6.21 21.78
C ASN A 15 -23.60 -5.09 21.72
N ALA A 16 -22.54 -5.21 22.50
CA ALA A 16 -21.39 -4.36 22.31
C ALA A 16 -20.61 -4.90 21.11
N GLU A 17 -20.60 -4.13 20.03
CA GLU A 17 -19.85 -4.44 18.82
C GLU A 17 -18.35 -4.23 19.10
N PHE A 18 -17.54 -5.26 18.85
CA PHE A 18 -16.08 -5.15 18.87
C PHE A 18 -15.59 -4.76 17.47
N GLN A 19 -14.56 -3.92 17.41
CA GLN A 19 -13.98 -3.40 16.16
C GLN A 19 -12.57 -3.98 15.99
N PRO A 20 -12.41 -5.15 15.36
CA PRO A 20 -11.11 -5.80 15.18
C PRO A 20 -10.15 -4.99 14.30
N GLU A 21 -10.67 -4.25 13.32
CA GLU A 21 -9.91 -3.35 12.44
C GLU A 21 -9.43 -2.06 13.13
N ASN A 22 -9.95 -1.75 14.33
CA ASN A 22 -9.58 -0.58 15.10
C ASN A 22 -9.21 -0.94 16.54
N PRO A 23 -7.99 -1.47 16.76
CA PRO A 23 -7.53 -1.87 18.08
C PRO A 23 -7.26 -0.65 18.99
N CYS A 24 -7.29 -0.88 20.29
CA CYS A 24 -6.82 0.08 21.29
C CYS A 24 -5.28 0.12 21.37
N TYR A 25 -4.71 0.98 22.23
CA TYR A 25 -3.26 1.06 22.45
C TYR A 25 -2.60 -0.24 22.93
N CYS A 26 -3.37 -1.20 23.45
CA CYS A 26 -2.87 -2.52 23.84
C CYS A 26 -2.94 -3.56 22.72
N GLY A 27 -3.39 -3.20 21.51
CA GLY A 27 -3.59 -4.12 20.39
C GLY A 27 -4.87 -4.96 20.46
N LEU A 28 -5.67 -4.84 21.53
CA LEU A 28 -6.94 -5.55 21.67
C LEU A 28 -8.05 -4.84 20.85
N PRO A 29 -9.01 -5.59 20.27
CA PRO A 29 -10.17 -5.02 19.58
C PRO A 29 -10.91 -4.02 20.47
N SER A 30 -11.13 -2.80 19.98
CA SER A 30 -11.85 -1.79 20.75
C SER A 30 -13.34 -2.13 20.83
N ARG A 31 -14.01 -1.66 21.89
CA ARG A 31 -15.42 -1.93 22.17
C ARG A 31 -16.24 -0.66 21.98
N VAL A 32 -17.32 -0.74 21.20
CA VAL A 32 -18.24 0.38 21.00
C VAL A 32 -19.27 0.47 22.14
N ARG A 33 -19.52 1.68 22.60
CA ARG A 33 -20.53 2.04 23.60
C ARG A 33 -21.27 3.31 23.18
N THR A 34 -22.48 3.47 23.69
CA THR A 34 -23.28 4.68 23.49
C THR A 34 -23.31 5.48 24.79
N SER A 35 -22.99 6.76 24.68
CA SER A 35 -22.96 7.70 25.80
C SER A 35 -24.37 7.97 26.33
N ARG A 36 -24.47 8.00 27.66
CA ARG A 36 -25.71 8.25 28.42
C ARG A 36 -25.61 9.51 29.27
N THR A 37 -24.50 10.25 29.15
CA THR A 37 -24.30 11.51 29.87
C THR A 37 -25.28 12.55 29.34
N LYS A 38 -25.77 13.44 30.22
CA LYS A 38 -26.68 14.53 29.85
C LYS A 38 -26.12 15.42 28.73
N ASP A 39 -24.81 15.63 28.71
CA ASP A 39 -24.14 16.52 27.74
C ASP A 39 -23.90 15.86 26.37
N ASN A 40 -23.86 14.52 26.32
CA ASN A 40 -23.58 13.74 25.11
C ASN A 40 -24.49 12.52 25.00
N PRO A 41 -25.83 12.67 24.99
CA PRO A 41 -26.74 11.54 24.93
C PRO A 41 -26.69 10.91 23.52
N GLY A 42 -26.65 9.58 23.46
CA GLY A 42 -26.76 8.84 22.19
C GLY A 42 -25.50 8.83 21.32
N LYS A 43 -24.43 9.57 21.66
CA LYS A 43 -23.17 9.55 20.90
C LYS A 43 -22.42 8.23 21.12
N ASN A 44 -21.97 7.60 20.04
CA ASN A 44 -21.17 6.39 20.14
C ASN A 44 -19.70 6.72 20.35
N PHE A 45 -19.01 5.91 21.15
CA PHE A 45 -17.59 6.01 21.42
C PHE A 45 -16.99 4.61 21.51
N ARG A 46 -15.69 4.48 21.23
CA ARG A 46 -14.94 3.24 21.39
C ARG A 46 -13.95 3.37 22.54
N LEU A 47 -13.71 2.26 23.23
CA LEU A 47 -12.80 2.20 24.39
C LEU A 47 -12.11 0.84 24.48
N CYS A 48 -11.00 0.78 25.23
CA CYS A 48 -10.30 -0.49 25.47
C CYS A 48 -11.12 -1.41 26.39
N PRO A 49 -11.31 -2.70 26.05
CA PRO A 49 -12.00 -3.67 26.92
C PRO A 49 -11.43 -3.74 28.35
N ASN A 50 -10.12 -3.54 28.51
CA ASN A 50 -9.42 -3.59 29.80
C ASN A 50 -9.45 -2.26 30.57
N SER A 51 -10.11 -1.21 30.06
CA SER A 51 -10.15 0.11 30.71
C SER A 51 -10.74 0.09 32.13
N MET A 52 -11.57 -0.91 32.45
CA MET A 52 -12.24 -1.05 33.75
C MET A 52 -11.73 -2.23 34.59
N ASN A 53 -10.73 -2.98 34.12
CA ASN A 53 -10.23 -4.17 34.82
C ASN A 53 -9.29 -3.80 35.97
N GLU A 54 -9.11 -4.72 36.92
CA GLU A 54 -8.11 -4.61 38.00
C GLU A 54 -6.72 -4.90 37.42
N GLY A 55 -5.88 -3.87 37.30
CA GLY A 55 -4.55 -3.94 36.66
C GLY A 55 -4.15 -2.65 35.93
N PRO A 56 -3.07 -2.67 35.12
CA PRO A 56 -2.69 -1.52 34.29
C PRO A 56 -3.79 -1.22 33.26
N LYS A 57 -4.48 -0.09 33.45
CA LYS A 57 -5.63 0.31 32.62
C LYS A 57 -5.18 1.01 31.34
N CYS A 58 -5.64 0.49 30.21
CA CYS A 58 -5.54 1.20 28.93
C CYS A 58 -6.52 2.37 28.90
N LYS A 59 -6.01 3.58 28.67
CA LYS A 59 -6.81 4.82 28.60
C LYS A 59 -7.36 5.14 27.20
N PHE A 60 -7.31 4.19 26.27
CA PHE A 60 -7.84 4.37 24.93
C PHE A 60 -9.34 4.68 24.97
N TRP A 61 -9.72 5.80 24.39
CA TRP A 61 -11.08 6.28 24.25
C TRP A 61 -11.18 7.25 23.08
N GLU A 62 -12.17 7.08 22.21
CA GLU A 62 -12.39 7.95 21.04
C GLU A 62 -13.89 8.02 20.68
N TRP A 63 -14.36 9.20 20.23
CA TRP A 63 -15.70 9.35 19.68
C TRP A 63 -15.83 8.65 18.32
N LEU A 64 -16.99 8.07 18.05
CA LEU A 64 -17.37 7.60 16.73
C LEU A 64 -18.30 8.63 16.11
N GLU A 65 -17.94 9.11 14.93
CA GLU A 65 -18.81 9.98 14.15
C GLU A 65 -20.06 9.22 13.68
N PRO A 66 -21.22 9.89 13.64
CA PRO A 66 -22.43 9.28 13.10
C PRO A 66 -22.20 8.92 11.63
N LYS A 67 -22.68 7.74 11.23
CA LYS A 67 -22.76 7.34 9.81
C LYS A 67 -23.82 8.21 9.15
N THR A 68 -23.43 9.38 8.65
CA THR A 68 -24.26 10.18 7.75
C THR A 68 -24.05 9.68 6.31
N PRO A 69 -25.05 9.78 5.43
CA PRO A 69 -24.95 9.32 4.04
C PRO A 69 -23.79 9.98 3.26
N GLU A 70 -23.42 11.19 3.64
CA GLU A 70 -22.22 11.92 3.16
C GLU A 70 -20.90 11.22 3.53
N ASN A 71 -20.80 10.61 4.72
CA ASN A 71 -19.60 9.89 5.17
C ASN A 71 -19.41 8.55 4.45
N GLU A 72 -20.50 7.88 4.07
CA GLU A 72 -20.44 6.64 3.27
C GLU A 72 -20.08 6.91 1.80
N VAL A 73 -20.59 8.01 1.22
CA VAL A 73 -20.26 8.45 -0.14
C VAL A 73 -18.80 8.89 -0.24
N ASN A 74 -18.27 9.58 0.76
CA ASN A 74 -16.84 9.93 0.82
C ASN A 74 -15.96 8.67 0.88
N SER A 75 -16.28 7.71 1.76
CA SER A 75 -15.54 6.44 1.81
C SER A 75 -15.59 5.66 0.49
N GLY A 76 -16.70 5.74 -0.27
CA GLY A 76 -16.81 5.15 -1.61
C GLY A 76 -16.01 5.86 -2.70
N LYS A 77 -15.90 7.19 -2.64
CA LYS A 77 -15.06 8.00 -3.54
C LYS A 77 -13.58 7.73 -3.26
N ASP A 78 -13.19 7.72 -1.99
CA ASP A 78 -11.82 7.47 -1.55
C ASP A 78 -11.35 6.07 -1.98
N LYS A 79 -12.22 5.06 -1.91
CA LYS A 79 -11.92 3.70 -2.40
C LYS A 79 -11.75 3.63 -3.91
N LYS A 80 -12.58 4.32 -4.68
CA LYS A 80 -12.45 4.37 -6.16
C LYS A 80 -11.17 5.08 -6.58
N GLU A 81 -10.84 6.18 -5.92
CA GLU A 81 -9.60 6.91 -6.15
C GLU A 81 -8.38 6.06 -5.77
N LEU A 82 -8.43 5.37 -4.65
CA LEU A 82 -7.41 4.41 -4.24
C LEU A 82 -7.21 3.29 -5.28
N CYS A 83 -8.28 2.68 -5.77
CA CYS A 83 -8.19 1.66 -6.82
C CYS A 83 -7.58 2.21 -8.11
N ASN A 84 -7.95 3.43 -8.52
CA ASN A 84 -7.38 4.08 -9.70
C ASN A 84 -5.88 4.38 -9.52
N LEU A 85 -5.49 4.87 -8.33
CA LEU A 85 -4.09 5.10 -7.99
C LEU A 85 -3.28 3.81 -7.99
N ILE A 86 -3.79 2.74 -7.39
CA ILE A 86 -3.16 1.41 -7.41
C ILE A 86 -2.97 0.92 -8.85
N LEU A 87 -4.00 1.06 -9.69
CA LEU A 87 -3.89 0.69 -11.10
C LEU A 87 -2.81 1.50 -11.83
N LYS A 88 -2.77 2.82 -11.63
CA LYS A 88 -1.73 3.69 -12.23
C LYS A 88 -0.33 3.32 -11.77
N VAL A 89 -0.15 3.03 -10.48
CA VAL A 89 1.15 2.58 -9.94
C VAL A 89 1.59 1.29 -10.64
N SER A 90 0.69 0.31 -10.77
CA SER A 90 1.01 -0.96 -11.43
C SER A 90 1.38 -0.78 -12.91
N ILE A 91 0.74 0.15 -13.61
CA ILE A 91 1.06 0.49 -15.01
C ILE A 91 2.44 1.14 -15.08
N PHE A 92 2.72 2.13 -14.24
CA PHE A 92 4.02 2.80 -14.25
C PHE A 92 5.16 1.87 -13.84
N GLU A 93 4.95 0.97 -12.88
CA GLU A 93 5.94 -0.05 -12.52
C GLU A 93 6.28 -0.95 -13.72
N ASN A 94 5.26 -1.34 -14.51
CA ASN A 94 5.47 -2.12 -15.72
C ASN A 94 6.22 -1.31 -16.80
N GLU A 95 5.84 -0.05 -17.04
CA GLU A 95 6.54 0.83 -17.98
C GLU A 95 8.02 1.05 -17.59
N ILE A 96 8.29 1.31 -16.31
CA ILE A 96 9.64 1.44 -15.76
C ILE A 96 10.43 0.14 -15.99
N SER A 97 9.81 -1.02 -15.76
CA SER A 97 10.43 -2.32 -16.01
C SER A 97 10.83 -2.49 -17.47
N ILE A 98 9.91 -2.18 -18.41
CA ILE A 98 10.17 -2.25 -19.85
C ILE A 98 11.30 -1.29 -20.25
N CYS A 99 11.25 -0.03 -19.81
CA CYS A 99 12.29 0.96 -20.08
C CYS A 99 13.66 0.50 -19.56
N LYS A 100 13.72 -0.09 -18.38
CA LYS A 100 14.95 -0.62 -17.79
C LYS A 100 15.52 -1.77 -18.61
N MET A 101 14.67 -2.71 -19.06
CA MET A 101 15.13 -3.81 -19.92
C MET A 101 15.69 -3.30 -21.25
N LYS A 102 15.03 -2.32 -21.88
CA LYS A 102 15.51 -1.72 -23.13
C LYS A 102 16.86 -1.03 -22.96
N MET A 103 17.04 -0.28 -21.87
CA MET A 103 18.31 0.38 -21.56
C MET A 103 19.45 -0.63 -21.35
N GLU A 104 19.22 -1.72 -20.61
CA GLU A 104 20.23 -2.77 -20.43
C GLU A 104 20.54 -3.49 -21.75
N GLN A 105 19.54 -3.71 -22.60
CA GLN A 105 19.75 -4.28 -23.94
C GLN A 105 20.63 -3.36 -24.81
N GLU A 106 20.32 -2.07 -24.88
CA GLU A 106 21.12 -1.09 -25.65
C GLU A 106 22.56 -1.00 -25.12
N LYS A 107 22.74 -1.04 -23.79
CA LYS A 107 24.05 -1.07 -23.15
C LYS A 107 24.87 -2.31 -23.52
N LEU A 108 24.23 -3.48 -23.63
CA LEU A 108 24.90 -4.70 -24.10
C LEU A 108 25.31 -4.60 -25.56
N VAL A 109 24.45 -4.03 -26.42
CA VAL A 109 24.77 -3.80 -27.84
C VAL A 109 25.96 -2.84 -27.98
N VAL A 110 25.94 -1.70 -27.29
CA VAL A 110 27.04 -0.73 -27.29
C VAL A 110 28.34 -1.37 -26.79
N ARG A 111 28.27 -2.16 -25.72
CA ARG A 111 29.44 -2.91 -25.20
C ARG A 111 29.98 -3.89 -26.23
N GLN A 112 29.12 -4.60 -26.94
CA GLN A 112 29.53 -5.55 -27.97
C GLN A 112 30.21 -4.85 -29.14
N GLU A 113 29.67 -3.72 -29.61
CA GLU A 113 30.28 -2.93 -30.68
C GLU A 113 31.65 -2.35 -30.27
N PHE A 114 31.77 -1.90 -29.02
CA PHE A 114 33.05 -1.44 -28.47
C PHE A 114 34.12 -2.55 -28.49
N GLU A 115 33.79 -3.77 -28.03
CA GLU A 115 34.72 -4.89 -28.06
C GLU A 115 35.09 -5.31 -29.50
N LYS A 116 34.15 -5.24 -30.45
CA LYS A 116 34.47 -5.46 -31.88
C LYS A 116 35.48 -4.44 -32.41
N LEU A 117 35.31 -3.15 -32.09
CA LEU A 117 36.25 -2.10 -32.49
C LEU A 117 37.62 -2.28 -31.83
N LYS A 118 37.63 -2.63 -30.55
CA LYS A 118 38.86 -2.92 -29.80
C LYS A 118 39.64 -4.09 -30.41
N TRP A 119 38.96 -5.17 -30.79
CA TRP A 119 39.58 -6.30 -31.50
C TRP A 119 40.12 -5.89 -32.87
N LYS A 120 39.37 -5.11 -33.66
CA LYS A 120 39.87 -4.59 -34.95
C LYS A 120 41.14 -3.76 -34.77
N LEU A 121 41.16 -2.87 -33.78
CA LEU A 121 42.32 -2.05 -33.46
C LEU A 121 43.51 -2.91 -33.00
N PHE A 122 43.26 -3.92 -32.17
CA PHE A 122 44.30 -4.86 -31.73
C PHE A 122 44.90 -5.62 -32.92
N THR A 123 44.07 -6.19 -33.78
CA THR A 123 44.52 -6.89 -35.00
C THR A 123 45.32 -5.97 -35.90
N HIS A 124 44.85 -4.74 -36.15
CA HIS A 124 45.58 -3.75 -36.94
C HIS A 124 46.95 -3.44 -36.33
N LYS A 125 47.04 -3.23 -35.01
CA LYS A 125 48.32 -3.02 -34.31
C LYS A 125 49.28 -4.20 -34.47
N VAL A 126 48.79 -5.43 -34.34
CA VAL A 126 49.62 -6.64 -34.51
C VAL A 126 50.16 -6.74 -35.94
N VAL A 127 49.30 -6.53 -36.96
CA VAL A 127 49.73 -6.55 -38.36
C VAL A 127 50.81 -5.51 -38.63
N MET A 128 50.65 -4.28 -38.14
CA MET A 128 51.65 -3.22 -38.29
C MET A 128 52.99 -3.58 -37.65
N ILE A 129 52.98 -4.22 -36.47
CA ILE A 129 54.19 -4.70 -35.80
C ILE A 129 54.86 -5.80 -36.62
N VAL A 130 54.11 -6.79 -37.12
CA VAL A 130 54.67 -7.87 -37.94
C VAL A 130 55.30 -7.33 -39.22
N LEU A 131 54.64 -6.41 -39.91
CA LEU A 131 55.19 -5.76 -41.11
C LEU A 131 56.47 -4.99 -40.81
N PHE A 132 56.53 -4.28 -39.67
CA PHE A 132 57.72 -3.58 -39.22
C PHE A 132 58.89 -4.55 -38.95
N LEU A 133 58.64 -5.65 -38.24
CA LEU A 133 59.65 -6.67 -37.98
C LEU A 133 60.15 -7.30 -39.29
N LEU A 134 59.25 -7.64 -40.22
CA LEU A 134 59.63 -8.16 -41.52
C LEU A 134 60.50 -7.17 -42.31
N PHE A 135 60.23 -5.86 -42.23
CA PHE A 135 61.04 -4.83 -42.88
C PHE A 135 62.44 -4.70 -42.25
N VAL A 136 62.53 -4.72 -40.91
CA VAL A 136 63.80 -4.57 -40.18
C VAL A 136 64.69 -5.79 -40.36
N PHE A 137 64.13 -7.01 -40.30
CA PHE A 137 64.90 -8.26 -40.34
C PHE A 137 65.11 -8.85 -41.75
N LYS A 138 64.47 -8.31 -42.80
CA LYS A 138 64.79 -8.66 -44.19
C LYS A 138 65.94 -7.84 -44.79
N LYS A 139 66.57 -6.98 -43.99
CA LYS A 139 67.76 -6.21 -44.37
C LYS A 139 68.99 -6.79 -43.69
#